data_AF-F4PUC4-F1
#
_entry.id   AF-F4PUC4-F1
#
_cell.length_a   1.000
_cell.length_b   1.000
_cell.length_c   1.000
_cell.angle_alpha   90.00
_cell.angle_beta   90.00
_cell.angle_gamma   90.00
#
_symmetry.space_group_name_H-M   'P 1'
#
loop_
_entity.id
_entity.type
_entity.pdbx_description
1 polymer ?
#
loop_
_entity_poly.entity_id
_entity_poly.type
_entity_poly.pdbx_seq_one_letter_code
_entity_poly.pdbx_strand_id
1 'polypeptide(L)'
;MNKLITIIVAVLAIIALAQSATINSIVQNDHTLLISTTPQNMIWVEAQLKYGGLITNILPYCKQPFGLPINCTLPAVPSCDNIRLYATVIGMGSMELTKDFTCTVTAP
;
A
#
# COMPACT_ATOMS: atom_id res chain seq x y z
N MET A 1 2.04 9.33 42.58
CA MET A 1 1.68 9.55 41.16
C MET A 1 0.17 9.45 41.04
N ASN A 2 -0.52 10.49 40.55
CA ASN A 2 -1.98 10.55 40.54
C ASN A 2 -2.54 9.48 39.60
N LYS A 3 -3.48 8.63 40.06
CA LYS A 3 -4.05 7.52 39.27
C LYS A 3 -4.65 8.01 37.95
N LEU A 4 -5.19 9.23 37.94
CA LEU A 4 -5.73 9.88 36.73
C LEU A 4 -4.64 10.14 35.68
N ILE A 5 -3.45 10.58 36.11
CA ILE A 5 -2.31 10.88 35.22
C ILE A 5 -1.80 9.60 34.57
N THR A 6 -1.71 8.50 35.33
CA THR A 6 -1.26 7.21 34.79
C THR A 6 -2.20 6.66 33.72
N ILE A 7 -3.52 6.80 33.91
CA ILE A 7 -4.52 6.37 32.91
C ILE A 7 -4.40 7.22 31.63
N ILE A 8 -4.27 8.53 31.77
CA ILE A 8 -4.14 9.44 30.62
C ILE A 8 -2.88 9.11 29.80
N VAL A 9 -1.75 8.88 30.48
CA VAL A 9 -0.49 8.50 29.82
C VAL A 9 -0.61 7.15 29.12
N ALA A 10 -1.26 6.16 29.74
CA ALA A 10 -1.47 4.84 29.13
C ALA A 10 -2.35 4.92 27.87
N VAL A 11 -3.44 5.71 27.92
CA VAL A 11 -4.33 5.89 26.76
C VAL A 11 -3.63 6.62 25.62
N LEU A 12 -2.87 7.68 25.90
CA LEU A 12 -2.09 8.39 24.90
C LEU A 12 -1.01 7.50 24.27
N ALA A 13 -0.37 6.64 25.07
CA ALA A 13 0.60 5.67 24.56
C ALA A 13 -0.03 4.65 23.60
N ILE A 14 -1.24 4.16 23.90
CA ILE A 14 -1.95 3.21 23.02
C ILE A 14 -2.34 3.88 21.69
N ILE A 15 -2.83 5.11 21.73
CA ILE A 15 -3.21 5.87 20.51
C ILE A 15 -1.96 6.15 19.65
N ALA A 16 -0.82 6.48 20.27
CA ALA A 16 0.42 6.72 19.55
C ALA A 16 0.98 5.49 18.83
N LEU A 17 0.61 4.27 19.27
CA LEU A 17 1.02 3.01 18.65
C LEU A 17 0.08 2.55 17.53
N ALA A 18 -1.08 3.18 17.37
CA ALA A 18 -2.02 2.85 16.31
C ALA A 18 -1.53 3.45 14.96
N GLN A 19 -0.58 2.77 14.30
CA GLN A 19 -0.24 3.08 12.92
C GLN A 19 -1.33 2.56 11.98
N SER A 20 -2.02 3.47 11.30
CA SER A 20 -2.98 3.10 10.26
C SER A 20 -2.25 2.61 9.01
N ALA A 21 -2.71 1.49 8.45
CA ALA A 21 -2.20 0.97 7.19
C ALA A 21 -2.43 1.99 6.05
N THR A 22 -1.39 2.32 5.27
CA THR A 22 -1.50 3.32 4.19
C THR A 22 -0.45 3.15 3.09
N ILE A 23 -0.74 3.68 1.89
CA ILE A 23 0.24 3.84 0.81
C ILE A 23 0.92 5.21 0.97
N ASN A 24 2.21 5.21 1.31
CA ASN A 24 3.01 6.41 1.52
C ASN A 24 3.37 7.10 0.21
N SER A 25 3.81 6.35 -0.79
CA SER A 25 4.23 6.91 -2.08
C SER A 25 4.11 5.89 -3.20
N ILE A 26 3.94 6.41 -4.42
CA ILE A 26 3.98 5.66 -5.67
C ILE A 26 4.93 6.44 -6.57
N VAL A 27 5.97 5.77 -7.06
CA VAL A 27 6.93 6.32 -8.02
C VAL A 27 6.91 5.44 -9.24
N GLN A 28 6.68 6.04 -10.41
CA GLN A 28 6.77 5.35 -11.69
C GLN A 28 8.07 5.73 -12.40
N ASN A 29 8.87 4.74 -12.74
CA ASN A 29 10.06 4.85 -13.57
C ASN A 29 9.87 3.96 -14.81
N ASP A 30 9.46 4.56 -15.92
CA ASP A 30 9.11 3.88 -17.18
C ASP A 30 8.09 2.75 -16.96
N HIS A 31 8.56 1.50 -17.00
CA HIS A 31 7.81 0.25 -16.85
C HIS A 31 7.70 -0.23 -15.40
N THR A 32 8.34 0.49 -14.47
CA THR A 32 8.49 0.07 -13.07
C THR A 32 7.67 0.96 -12.15
N LEU A 33 6.88 0.36 -11.27
CA LEU A 33 6.16 1.02 -10.18
C LEU A 33 6.77 0.64 -8.83
N LEU A 34 7.19 1.64 -8.07
CA LEU A 34 7.67 1.49 -6.70
C LEU A 34 6.60 2.03 -5.75
N ILE A 35 5.99 1.15 -4.98
CA ILE A 35 4.87 1.47 -4.08
C ILE A 35 5.33 1.26 -2.64
N SER A 36 5.42 2.34 -1.88
CA SER A 36 5.81 2.31 -0.47
C SER A 36 4.56 2.30 0.42
N THR A 37 4.53 1.40 1.39
CA THR A 37 3.41 1.21 2.31
C THR A 37 3.86 1.18 3.76
N THR A 38 2.96 1.50 4.67
CA THR A 38 3.14 1.37 6.12
C THR A 38 2.01 0.52 6.66
N PRO A 39 2.28 -0.50 7.48
CA PRO A 39 3.58 -1.16 7.63
C PRO A 39 4.07 -1.85 6.33
N GLN A 40 5.39 -2.03 6.17
CA GLN A 40 6.01 -2.59 4.95
C GLN A 40 5.88 -4.13 4.82
N ASN A 41 5.58 -4.82 5.92
CA ASN A 41 5.57 -6.28 6.03
C ASN A 41 4.16 -6.89 5.85
N MET A 42 3.33 -6.32 4.98
CA MET A 42 2.03 -6.90 4.65
C MET A 42 2.15 -8.00 3.59
N ILE A 43 1.21 -8.95 3.57
CA ILE A 43 1.11 -9.94 2.51
C ILE A 43 0.05 -9.46 1.51
N TRP A 44 0.49 -8.95 0.36
CA TRP A 44 -0.41 -8.52 -0.71
C TRP A 44 -0.93 -9.72 -1.48
N VAL A 45 -2.25 -9.80 -1.62
CA VAL A 45 -2.93 -10.84 -2.42
C VAL A 45 -3.63 -10.26 -3.65
N GLU A 46 -3.77 -8.93 -3.73
CA GLU A 46 -4.11 -8.21 -4.97
C GLU A 46 -3.31 -6.92 -5.08
N ALA A 47 -2.93 -6.56 -6.31
CA ALA A 47 -2.42 -5.26 -6.67
C ALA A 47 -3.02 -4.86 -8.01
N GLN A 48 -3.66 -3.70 -8.08
CA GLN A 48 -4.48 -3.29 -9.21
C GLN A 48 -4.21 -1.83 -9.59
N LEU A 49 -4.16 -1.58 -10.90
CA LEU A 49 -4.30 -0.24 -11.47
C LEU A 49 -5.76 -0.06 -11.88
N LYS A 50 -6.35 1.11 -11.58
CA LYS A 50 -7.71 1.42 -12.03
C LYS A 50 -7.77 2.68 -12.85
N TYR A 51 -8.55 2.67 -13.93
CA TYR A 51 -8.82 3.83 -14.79
C TYR A 51 -10.29 3.86 -15.19
N GLY A 52 -11.04 4.89 -14.81
CA GLY A 52 -12.46 5.00 -15.19
C GLY A 52 -13.32 3.75 -14.89
N GLY A 53 -12.97 2.98 -13.85
CA GLY A 53 -13.65 1.72 -13.49
C GLY A 53 -13.06 0.44 -14.12
N LEU A 54 -12.16 0.55 -15.09
CA LEU A 54 -11.38 -0.57 -15.59
C LEU A 54 -10.34 -1.00 -14.54
N ILE A 55 -10.14 -2.30 -14.38
CA ILE A 55 -9.22 -2.88 -13.39
C ILE A 55 -8.18 -3.73 -14.12
N THR A 56 -6.91 -3.39 -13.91
CA THR A 56 -5.77 -4.17 -14.40
C THR A 56 -5.04 -4.79 -13.22
N ASN A 57 -4.98 -6.13 -13.16
CA ASN A 57 -4.21 -6.83 -12.13
C ASN A 57 -2.71 -6.77 -12.45
N ILE A 58 -1.94 -6.17 -11.54
CA ILE A 58 -0.49 -6.03 -11.67
C ILE A 58 0.30 -6.91 -10.71
N LEU A 59 -0.36 -7.62 -9.78
CA LEU A 59 0.28 -8.48 -8.80
C LEU A 59 1.28 -9.48 -9.40
N PRO A 60 1.01 -10.15 -10.54
CA PRO A 60 1.96 -11.10 -11.14
C PRO A 60 3.29 -10.47 -11.56
N TYR A 61 3.32 -9.15 -11.73
CA TYR A 61 4.50 -8.38 -12.12
C TYR A 61 5.24 -7.78 -10.92
N CYS A 62 4.72 -7.98 -9.71
CA CYS A 62 5.23 -7.38 -8.48
C CYS A 62 6.16 -8.33 -7.72
N LYS A 63 7.23 -7.76 -7.18
CA LYS A 63 8.13 -8.36 -6.21
C LYS A 63 8.05 -7.55 -4.92
N GLN A 64 7.94 -8.25 -3.80
CA GLN A 64 7.96 -7.64 -2.48
C GLN A 64 9.05 -8.30 -1.62
N PRO A 65 10.28 -7.78 -1.65
CA PRO A 65 11.27 -8.18 -0.67
C PRO A 65 10.83 -7.71 0.73
N PHE A 66 11.13 -8.49 1.76
CA PHE A 66 10.77 -8.15 3.13
C PHE A 66 11.37 -6.79 3.55
N GLY A 67 10.54 -5.86 4.02
CA GLY A 67 10.99 -4.52 4.44
C GLY A 67 11.33 -3.56 3.30
N LEU A 68 10.99 -3.89 2.05
CA LEU A 68 11.19 -3.01 0.90
C LEU A 68 9.85 -2.61 0.24
N PRO A 69 9.82 -1.49 -0.50
CA PRO A 69 8.68 -1.11 -1.32
C PRO A 69 8.30 -2.25 -2.28
N ILE A 70 7.00 -2.32 -2.61
CA ILE A 70 6.51 -3.22 -3.65
C ILE A 70 7.06 -2.70 -4.98
N ASN A 71 7.75 -3.56 -5.71
CA ASN A 71 8.34 -3.23 -6.99
C ASN A 71 7.66 -4.03 -8.10
N CYS A 72 6.89 -3.36 -8.96
CA CYS A 72 6.16 -3.99 -10.06
C CYS A 72 6.77 -3.59 -11.40
N THR A 73 7.25 -4.56 -12.17
CA THR A 73 7.83 -4.33 -13.51
C THR A 73 6.87 -4.86 -14.58
N LEU A 74 6.14 -3.94 -15.20
CA LEU A 74 5.07 -4.22 -16.15
C LEU A 74 5.61 -4.24 -17.59
N PRO A 75 5.14 -5.17 -18.45
CA PRO A 75 5.52 -5.13 -19.87
C PRO A 75 5.03 -3.84 -20.55
N ALA A 76 3.84 -3.36 -20.17
CA ALA A 76 3.31 -2.05 -20.56
C ALA A 76 2.56 -1.46 -19.36
N VAL A 77 2.66 -0.14 -19.18
CA VAL A 77 1.92 0.57 -18.13
C VAL A 77 0.69 1.23 -18.76
N PRO A 78 -0.53 0.74 -18.50
CA PRO A 78 -1.74 1.37 -19.00
C PRO A 78 -2.04 2.67 -18.23
N SER A 79 -2.94 3.49 -18.76
CA SER A 79 -3.49 4.62 -18.01
C SER A 79 -4.12 4.14 -16.70
N CYS A 80 -3.94 4.91 -15.63
CA CYS A 80 -4.53 4.67 -14.32
C CYS A 80 -4.78 6.00 -13.61
N ASP A 81 -5.80 6.05 -12.76
CA ASP A 81 -6.15 7.18 -11.88
C ASP A 81 -5.89 6.85 -10.41
N ASN A 82 -5.87 5.55 -10.05
CA ASN A 82 -5.48 5.09 -8.73
C ASN A 82 -4.84 3.71 -8.77
N ILE A 83 -4.17 3.40 -7.65
CA ILE A 83 -3.64 2.08 -7.33
C ILE A 83 -4.41 1.54 -6.12
N ARG A 84 -4.88 0.30 -6.24
CA ARG A 84 -5.51 -0.46 -5.16
C ARG A 84 -4.64 -1.65 -4.80
N LEU A 85 -4.33 -1.78 -3.52
CA LEU A 85 -3.65 -2.92 -2.93
C LEU A 85 -4.58 -3.60 -1.93
N TYR A 86 -4.63 -4.93 -1.97
CA TYR A 86 -5.37 -5.71 -0.99
C TYR A 86 -4.40 -6.64 -0.26
N ALA A 87 -4.32 -6.49 1.05
CA ALA A 87 -3.49 -7.29 1.92
C ALA A 87 -4.34 -8.21 2.79
N THR A 88 -3.79 -9.39 3.06
CA THR A 88 -4.22 -10.23 4.17
C THR A 88 -3.16 -10.15 5.26
N VAL A 89 -3.59 -9.87 6.50
CA VAL A 89 -2.70 -9.87 7.64
C VAL A 89 -3.13 -10.98 8.59
N ILE A 90 -2.21 -11.91 8.83
CA ILE A 90 -2.45 -13.06 9.72
C ILE A 90 -2.87 -12.52 11.09
N GLY A 91 -4.08 -12.89 11.54
CA GLY A 91 -4.63 -12.49 12.83
C GLY A 91 -5.31 -11.12 12.91
N MET A 92 -5.25 -10.30 11.85
CA MET A 92 -5.95 -8.99 11.79
C MET A 92 -7.00 -8.89 10.68
N GLY A 93 -7.09 -9.89 9.81
CA GLY A 93 -8.05 -9.90 8.70
C GLY A 93 -7.48 -9.22 7.45
N SER A 94 -8.36 -8.92 6.51
CA SER A 94 -8.00 -8.29 5.24
C SER A 94 -8.13 -6.77 5.29
N MET A 95 -7.26 -6.08 4.57
CA MET A 95 -7.28 -4.63 4.43
C MET A 95 -7.10 -4.23 2.98
N GLU A 96 -7.79 -3.16 2.63
CA GLU A 96 -7.69 -2.53 1.32
C GLU A 96 -7.05 -1.15 1.47
N LEU A 97 -6.02 -0.90 0.66
CA LEU A 97 -5.40 0.41 0.54
C LEU A 97 -5.60 0.92 -0.88
N THR A 98 -6.12 2.13 -1.01
CA THR A 98 -6.26 2.80 -2.32
C THR A 98 -5.56 4.15 -2.24
N LYS A 99 -4.85 4.51 -3.31
CA LYS A 99 -4.21 5.82 -3.44
C LYS A 99 -4.34 6.35 -4.86
N ASP A 100 -4.76 7.60 -4.96
CA ASP A 100 -4.82 8.32 -6.23
C ASP A 100 -3.40 8.53 -6.78
N PHE A 101 -3.23 8.16 -8.04
CA PHE A 101 -1.98 8.23 -8.78
C PHE A 101 -2.27 8.11 -10.26
N THR A 102 -1.81 9.09 -11.04
CA THR A 102 -1.95 9.04 -12.50
C THR A 102 -0.75 8.34 -13.11
N CYS A 103 -0.98 7.19 -13.74
CA CYS A 103 0.07 6.48 -14.46
C CYS A 103 0.48 7.23 -15.74
N THR A 104 1.77 7.28 -16.02
CA THR A 104 2.28 7.62 -17.34
C THR A 104 2.18 6.39 -18.24
N VAL A 105 1.60 6.53 -19.43
CA VAL A 105 1.45 5.39 -20.33
C VAL A 105 2.80 5.02 -20.93
N THR A 106 3.16 3.74 -20.84
CA THR A 106 4.39 3.20 -21.45
C THR A 106 4.03 2.00 -22.32
N ALA A 107 4.38 2.07 -23.60
CA ALA A 107 4.15 1.01 -24.58
C ALA A 107 5.17 -0.15 -24.39
N PRO A 108 4.88 -1.37 -24.88
CA PRO A 108 5.76 -2.53 -24.75
C PRO A 108 7.15 -2.36 -25.37
#